data_AF-M6RYN9-F1
#
_entry.id   AF-M6RYN9-F1
#
_cell.length_a   1.000
_cell.length_b   1.000
_cell.length_c   1.000
_cell.angle_alpha   90.00
_cell.angle_beta   90.00
_cell.angle_gamma   90.00
#
_symmetry.space_group_name_H-M   'P 1'
#
loop_
_entity.id
_entity.type
_entity.pdbx_description
1 polymer ?
#
loop_
_entity_poly.entity_id
_entity_poly.type
_entity_poly.pdbx_seq_one_letter_code
_entity_poly.pdbx_strand_id
1 'polypeptide(L)'
;MEFLFEFDTKGLDNENKLQFPVNPDEYKIQFQKGSSFLNIYKSHPKGTLDVDAFLGNKLRFQFQADFALKSHSPLRVLNPSEPTHWTFTEKCSPLIPSSLEISYQDKSLSFDRKKTTILYDWSGGYLRRETNWYWAAFGGILSNRTSIGANFAALVNETFFPKTHFGSIESERGFPE
;
A
#
# COMPACT_ATOMS: atom_id res chain seq x y z
N MET A 1 -6.85 12.92 -4.90
CA MET A 1 -7.88 12.76 -3.84
C MET A 1 -7.34 11.69 -2.91
N GLU A 2 -6.98 12.08 -1.68
CA GLU A 2 -6.50 11.17 -0.66
C GLU A 2 -7.71 10.77 0.19
N PHE A 3 -7.99 9.48 0.28
CA PHE A 3 -9.03 8.94 1.16
C PHE A 3 -8.34 8.38 2.40
N LEU A 4 -8.32 9.13 3.49
CA LEU A 4 -7.88 8.63 4.79
C LEU A 4 -9.07 7.91 5.46
N PHE A 5 -8.95 6.60 5.62
CA PHE A 5 -9.88 5.80 6.43
C PHE A 5 -9.21 5.47 7.76
N GLU A 6 -9.67 6.13 8.82
CA GLU A 6 -9.28 5.79 10.19
C GLU A 6 -10.26 4.76 10.75
N PHE A 7 -9.74 3.59 11.12
CA PHE A 7 -10.51 2.61 11.89
C PHE A 7 -10.43 2.99 13.37
N ASP A 8 -11.52 3.53 13.92
CA ASP A 8 -11.61 3.84 15.36
C ASP A 8 -11.87 2.60 16.24
N THR A 9 -11.64 1.41 15.70
CA THR A 9 -11.49 0.20 16.52
C THR A 9 -10.11 0.16 17.14
N LYS A 10 -9.88 1.02 18.14
CA LYS A 10 -8.77 0.85 19.09
C LYS A 10 -9.12 -0.31 20.01
N GLY A 11 -8.76 -1.52 19.60
CA GLY A 11 -8.97 -2.71 20.40
C GLY A 11 -7.88 -3.72 20.14
N LEU A 12 -7.27 -4.23 21.20
CA LEU A 12 -6.59 -5.52 21.16
C LEU A 12 -7.60 -6.53 20.61
N ASP A 13 -7.40 -6.95 19.37
CA ASP A 13 -8.25 -7.90 18.69
C ASP A 13 -7.98 -9.28 19.29
N ASN A 14 -8.61 -9.56 20.43
CA ASN A 14 -8.50 -10.83 21.16
C ASN A 14 -9.17 -12.01 20.41
N GLU A 15 -9.67 -11.80 19.18
CA GLU A 15 -10.50 -12.75 18.44
C GLU A 15 -9.98 -13.14 17.04
N ASN A 16 -8.67 -12.99 16.73
CA ASN A 16 -8.08 -13.37 15.43
C ASN A 16 -8.70 -12.69 14.20
N LYS A 17 -9.41 -11.56 14.34
CA LYS A 17 -10.14 -10.94 13.22
C LYS A 17 -9.22 -10.23 12.24
N LEU A 18 -7.98 -9.91 12.63
CA LEU A 18 -6.97 -9.34 11.76
C LEU A 18 -5.63 -10.09 11.91
N GLN A 19 -5.27 -10.84 10.88
CA GLN A 19 -3.97 -11.50 10.80
C GLN A 19 -3.01 -10.65 9.97
N PHE A 20 -1.94 -10.15 10.60
CA PHE A 20 -0.80 -9.54 9.94
C PHE A 20 0.36 -10.53 9.88
N PRO A 21 0.59 -11.19 8.74
CA PRO A 21 1.66 -12.16 8.61
C PRO A 21 3.04 -11.49 8.61
N VAL A 22 4.02 -12.23 9.11
CA VAL A 22 5.41 -11.77 9.28
C VAL A 22 6.25 -11.83 8.00
N ASN A 23 5.79 -12.56 6.98
CA ASN A 23 6.49 -12.67 5.71
C ASN A 23 6.10 -11.49 4.79
N PRO A 24 7.01 -10.50 4.56
CA PRO A 24 6.71 -9.40 3.67
C PRO A 24 6.62 -9.84 2.21
N ASP A 25 7.24 -10.95 1.79
CA ASP A 25 7.32 -11.32 0.37
C ASP A 25 6.03 -11.94 -0.16
N GLU A 26 5.34 -12.70 0.70
CA GLU A 26 4.08 -13.34 0.39
C GLU A 26 3.19 -13.36 1.61
N TYR A 27 1.99 -12.78 1.45
CA TYR A 27 1.04 -12.70 2.53
C TYR A 27 -0.41 -12.67 2.06
N LYS A 28 -1.29 -13.07 2.99
CA LYS A 28 -2.71 -12.82 2.95
C LYS A 28 -3.11 -12.10 4.24
N ILE A 29 -3.68 -10.91 4.12
CA ILE A 29 -4.30 -10.18 5.24
C ILE A 29 -5.80 -10.28 5.05
N GLN A 30 -6.50 -10.69 6.10
CA GLN A 30 -7.96 -10.75 6.11
C GLN A 30 -8.48 -10.05 7.35
N PHE A 31 -9.50 -9.24 7.16
CA PHE A 31 -10.27 -8.59 8.19
C PHE A 31 -11.75 -8.72 7.90
N GLN A 32 -12.54 -9.01 8.92
CA GLN A 32 -13.99 -8.98 8.83
C GLN A 32 -14.63 -8.53 10.15
N LYS A 33 -15.53 -7.55 10.07
CA LYS A 33 -16.36 -7.10 11.18
C LYS A 33 -17.73 -6.66 10.67
N GLY A 34 -18.77 -7.41 11.05
CA GLY A 34 -20.11 -7.21 10.50
C GLY A 34 -20.09 -7.38 8.97
N SER A 35 -20.63 -6.41 8.26
CA SER A 35 -20.60 -6.33 6.80
C SER A 35 -19.30 -5.75 6.22
N SER A 36 -18.42 -5.19 7.06
CA SER A 36 -17.15 -4.63 6.59
C SER A 36 -16.08 -5.72 6.48
N PHE A 37 -15.32 -5.70 5.40
CA PHE A 37 -14.20 -6.61 5.20
C PHE A 37 -13.04 -5.95 4.44
N LEU A 38 -11.85 -6.51 4.62
CA LEU A 38 -10.65 -6.20 3.84
C LEU A 38 -9.89 -7.51 3.59
N ASN A 39 -9.63 -7.80 2.33
CA ASN A 39 -8.76 -8.88 1.90
C ASN A 39 -7.62 -8.27 1.10
N ILE A 40 -6.38 -8.62 1.45
CA ILE A 40 -5.19 -8.29 0.70
C ILE A 40 -4.44 -9.58 0.45
N TYR A 41 -4.10 -9.85 -0.80
CA TYR A 41 -3.16 -10.89 -1.17
C TYR A 41 -1.98 -10.27 -1.90
N LYS A 42 -0.77 -10.54 -1.43
CA LYS A 42 0.46 -10.13 -2.12
C LYS A 42 1.35 -11.34 -2.26
N SER A 43 1.95 -11.51 -3.43
CA SER A 43 2.97 -12.53 -3.66
C SER A 43 3.99 -12.02 -4.66
N HIS A 44 5.19 -11.72 -4.20
CA HIS A 44 6.30 -11.38 -5.10
C HIS A 44 6.68 -12.51 -6.07
N PRO A 45 6.70 -13.80 -5.67
CA PRO A 45 6.95 -14.90 -6.59
C PRO A 45 5.93 -14.96 -7.73
N LYS A 46 4.65 -14.70 -7.44
CA LYS A 46 3.59 -14.64 -8.46
C LYS A 46 3.47 -13.28 -9.15
N GLY A 47 4.15 -12.27 -8.62
CA GLY A 47 4.12 -10.90 -9.11
C GLY A 47 2.74 -10.24 -8.98
N THR A 48 1.97 -10.54 -7.94
CA THR A 48 0.61 -10.00 -7.78
C THR A 48 0.42 -9.23 -6.47
N LEU A 49 -0.39 -8.18 -6.54
CA LEU A 49 -1.03 -7.50 -5.42
C LEU A 49 -2.53 -7.38 -5.74
N ASP A 50 -3.33 -8.12 -4.99
CA ASP A 50 -4.78 -8.13 -5.09
C ASP A 50 -5.38 -7.54 -3.81
N VAL A 51 -6.28 -6.57 -3.96
CA VAL A 51 -6.98 -5.95 -2.83
C VAL A 51 -8.47 -5.95 -3.09
N ASP A 52 -9.21 -6.35 -2.08
CA ASP A 52 -10.65 -6.46 -2.12
C ASP A 52 -11.27 -6.02 -0.79
N ALA A 53 -12.01 -4.92 -0.78
CA ALA A 53 -12.51 -4.33 0.46
C ALA A 53 -13.91 -3.73 0.33
N PHE A 54 -14.69 -3.86 1.39
CA PHE A 54 -15.95 -3.14 1.59
C PHE A 54 -16.01 -2.61 3.01
N LEU A 55 -16.08 -1.29 3.16
CA LEU A 55 -15.89 -0.61 4.44
C LEU A 55 -17.10 0.25 4.80
N GLY A 56 -17.63 0.03 6.01
CA GLY A 56 -18.64 0.87 6.63
C GLY A 56 -19.97 0.93 5.87
N ASN A 57 -20.29 -0.08 5.07
CA ASN A 57 -21.44 -0.10 4.14
C ASN A 57 -21.47 1.07 3.15
N LYS A 58 -20.31 1.67 2.87
CA LYS A 58 -20.23 2.88 2.05
C LYS A 58 -19.17 2.77 0.99
N LEU A 59 -17.94 2.37 1.33
CA LEU A 59 -16.83 2.34 0.39
C LEU A 59 -16.58 0.91 -0.06
N ARG A 60 -16.68 0.64 -1.36
CA ARG A 60 -16.20 -0.58 -2.01
C ARG A 60 -15.00 -0.23 -2.85
N PHE A 61 -13.92 -0.98 -2.75
CA PHE A 61 -12.86 -0.91 -3.72
C PHE A 61 -12.24 -2.27 -3.96
N GLN A 62 -11.86 -2.51 -5.21
CA GLN A 62 -11.17 -3.70 -5.64
C GLN A 62 -10.14 -3.31 -6.69
N PHE A 63 -8.93 -3.84 -6.57
CA PHE A 63 -7.91 -3.66 -7.58
C PHE A 63 -6.96 -4.84 -7.64
N GLN A 64 -6.32 -4.96 -8.80
CA GLN A 64 -5.19 -5.86 -9.03
C GLN A 64 -4.04 -5.05 -9.61
N ALA A 65 -2.82 -5.37 -9.21
CA ALA A 65 -1.61 -4.76 -9.76
C ALA A 65 -0.50 -5.81 -9.86
N ASP A 66 0.32 -5.69 -10.90
CA ASP A 66 1.56 -6.46 -10.97
C ASP A 66 2.52 -5.93 -9.90
N PHE A 67 3.06 -6.83 -9.07
CA PHE A 67 4.02 -6.44 -8.04
C PHE A 67 5.02 -7.53 -7.66
N ALA A 68 6.12 -7.61 -8.42
CA ALA A 68 7.27 -8.46 -8.11
C ALA A 68 8.53 -7.66 -7.82
N LEU A 69 9.41 -8.20 -6.95
CA LEU A 69 10.69 -7.58 -6.59
C LEU A 69 11.53 -7.18 -7.81
N LYS A 70 11.66 -8.08 -8.78
CA LYS A 70 12.51 -7.85 -9.97
C LYS A 70 11.96 -6.78 -10.91
N SER A 71 10.63 -6.71 -11.04
CA SER A 71 9.96 -5.78 -11.96
C SER A 71 9.80 -4.37 -11.40
N HIS A 72 9.68 -4.23 -10.07
CA HIS A 72 9.28 -2.98 -9.44
C HIS A 72 10.33 -2.42 -8.48
N SER A 73 11.35 -3.21 -8.11
CA SER A 73 12.46 -2.79 -7.24
C SER A 73 12.00 -1.95 -6.04
N PRO A 74 11.06 -2.45 -5.21
CA PRO A 74 10.53 -1.66 -4.10
C PRO A 74 11.64 -1.28 -3.13
N LEU A 75 11.53 -0.11 -2.52
CA LEU A 75 12.39 0.25 -1.40
C LEU A 75 12.09 -0.70 -0.25
N ARG A 76 13.11 -1.41 0.23
CA ARG A 76 13.04 -2.27 1.40
C ARG A 76 14.07 -1.82 2.42
N VAL A 77 13.62 -1.37 3.59
CA VAL A 77 14.49 -0.85 4.66
C VAL A 77 14.18 -1.55 5.96
N LEU A 78 15.22 -2.13 6.57
CA LEU A 78 15.21 -2.56 7.97
C LEU A 78 15.78 -1.43 8.83
N ASN A 79 15.00 -0.92 9.77
CA ASN A 79 15.39 0.20 10.63
C ASN A 79 15.40 -0.25 12.11
N PRO A 80 16.53 -0.14 12.84
CA PRO A 80 16.54 -0.37 14.28
C PRO A 80 15.61 0.64 14.97
N SER A 81 14.69 0.16 15.81
CA SER A 81 13.74 1.01 16.53
C SER A 81 14.07 1.11 18.02
N GLU A 82 14.67 0.05 18.57
CA GLU A 82 15.32 -0.05 19.87
C GLU A 82 16.52 -0.99 19.73
N PRO A 83 17.45 -1.06 20.70
CA PRO A 83 18.61 -1.96 20.64
C PRO A 83 18.26 -3.43 20.33
N THR A 84 17.07 -3.89 20.73
CA THR A 84 16.58 -5.26 20.53
C THR A 84 15.39 -5.36 19.57
N HIS A 85 14.99 -4.26 18.92
CA HIS A 85 13.80 -4.22 18.07
C HIS A 85 14.03 -3.52 16.74
N TRP A 86 13.30 -3.95 15.73
CA TRP A 86 13.40 -3.42 14.36
C TRP A 86 12.03 -3.18 13.77
N THR A 87 11.97 -2.25 12.81
CA THR A 87 10.85 -2.08 11.88
C THR A 87 11.37 -2.33 10.49
N PHE A 88 10.68 -3.19 9.75
CA PHE A 88 10.88 -3.34 8.32
C PHE A 88 9.82 -2.52 7.58
N THR A 89 10.21 -1.91 6.46
CA THR A 89 9.30 -1.21 5.57
C THR A 89 9.58 -1.58 4.13
N GLU A 90 8.53 -1.81 3.35
CA GLU A 90 8.53 -1.99 1.91
C GLU A 90 7.63 -0.93 1.27
N LYS A 91 8.19 -0.10 0.41
CA LYS A 91 7.46 0.97 -0.30
C LYS A 91 7.65 0.82 -1.80
N CYS A 92 6.58 1.03 -2.56
CA CYS A 92 6.63 1.08 -4.01
C CYS A 92 5.69 2.17 -4.53
N SER A 93 6.23 3.07 -5.33
CA SER A 93 5.45 4.14 -5.96
C SER A 93 6.09 4.57 -7.29
N PRO A 94 5.30 4.73 -8.36
CA PRO A 94 3.89 4.38 -8.48
C PRO A 94 3.69 2.91 -8.90
N LEU A 95 2.61 2.27 -8.44
CA LEU A 95 2.09 1.04 -9.04
C LEU A 95 0.96 1.37 -10.03
N ILE A 96 0.90 0.66 -11.15
CA ILE A 96 -0.17 0.82 -12.14
C ILE A 96 -1.15 -0.36 -11.97
N PRO A 97 -2.42 -0.12 -11.61
CA PRO A 97 -3.40 -1.20 -11.51
C PRO A 97 -3.72 -1.80 -12.88
N SER A 98 -3.75 -3.12 -12.97
CA SER A 98 -4.33 -3.85 -14.11
C SER A 98 -5.86 -3.82 -14.08
N SER A 99 -6.46 -3.71 -12.88
CA SER A 99 -7.88 -3.47 -12.68
C SER A 99 -8.12 -2.55 -11.49
N LEU A 100 -9.15 -1.71 -11.57
CA LEU A 100 -9.55 -0.83 -10.46
C LEU A 100 -11.04 -0.50 -10.57
N GLU A 101 -11.74 -0.75 -9.47
CA GLU A 101 -13.13 -0.39 -9.25
C GLU A 101 -13.25 0.25 -7.88
N ILE A 102 -13.93 1.39 -7.81
CA ILE A 102 -14.20 2.11 -6.56
C ILE A 102 -15.65 2.57 -6.61
N SER A 103 -16.43 2.28 -5.56
CA SER A 103 -17.75 2.87 -5.38
C SER A 103 -17.91 3.43 -3.96
N TYR A 104 -18.67 4.51 -3.86
CA TYR A 104 -19.00 5.16 -2.59
C TYR A 104 -20.51 5.36 -2.49
N GLN A 105 -21.12 4.83 -1.43
CA GLN A 105 -22.58 4.81 -1.22
C GLN A 105 -23.32 4.29 -2.46
N ASP A 106 -22.89 3.12 -2.94
CA ASP A 106 -23.42 2.43 -4.13
C ASP A 106 -23.28 3.19 -5.45
N LYS A 107 -22.53 4.31 -5.46
CA LYS A 107 -22.21 5.07 -6.68
C LYS A 107 -20.79 4.77 -7.12
N SER A 108 -20.65 4.22 -8.33
CA SER A 108 -19.34 4.01 -8.95
C SER A 108 -18.63 5.35 -9.18
N LEU A 109 -17.36 5.43 -8.80
CA LEU A 109 -16.54 6.62 -9.04
C LEU A 109 -15.90 6.52 -10.43
N SER A 110 -16.03 7.59 -11.22
CA SER A 110 -15.40 7.69 -12.54
C SER A 110 -14.02 8.32 -12.41
N PHE A 111 -13.01 7.69 -13.02
CA PHE A 111 -11.63 8.17 -13.07
C PHE A 111 -10.95 7.68 -14.36
N ASP A 112 -9.95 8.43 -14.81
CA ASP A 112 -9.13 8.02 -15.93
C ASP A 112 -8.17 6.90 -15.49
N ARG A 113 -8.49 5.67 -15.86
CA ARG A 113 -7.66 4.48 -15.56
C ARG A 113 -6.23 4.63 -16.09
N LYS A 114 -6.00 5.39 -17.18
CA LYS A 114 -4.67 5.61 -17.76
C LYS A 114 -3.82 6.59 -16.96
N LYS A 115 -4.39 7.30 -15.99
CA LYS A 115 -3.71 8.27 -15.12
C LYS A 115 -3.78 7.90 -13.64
N THR A 116 -4.41 6.78 -13.32
CA THR A 116 -4.58 6.33 -11.94
C THR A 116 -3.40 5.45 -11.53
N THR A 117 -2.85 5.74 -10.36
CA THR A 117 -1.72 5.00 -9.77
C THR A 117 -2.04 4.63 -8.33
N ILE A 118 -1.34 3.62 -7.83
CA ILE A 118 -1.42 3.13 -6.46
C ILE A 118 -0.09 3.40 -5.76
N LEU A 119 -0.17 3.72 -4.48
CA LEU A 119 0.97 3.86 -3.59
C LEU A 119 0.96 2.66 -2.64
N TYR A 120 2.01 1.85 -2.70
CA TYR A 120 2.19 0.74 -1.78
C TYR A 120 3.13 1.13 -0.65
N ASP A 121 2.68 0.91 0.59
CA ASP A 121 3.44 1.18 1.80
C ASP A 121 3.09 0.11 2.84
N TRP A 122 4.03 -0.80 3.07
CA TRP A 122 3.90 -1.85 4.06
C TRP A 122 4.98 -1.69 5.10
N SER A 123 4.61 -1.72 6.37
CA SER A 123 5.57 -1.73 7.46
C SER A 123 5.15 -2.74 8.52
N GLY A 124 6.13 -3.45 9.07
CA GLY A 124 5.93 -4.46 10.10
C GLY A 124 7.10 -4.52 11.07
N GLY A 125 6.88 -5.14 12.23
CA GLY A 125 7.84 -5.19 13.34
C GLY A 125 7.40 -4.32 14.51
N TYR A 126 8.37 -3.82 15.28
CA TYR A 126 8.09 -3.03 16.48
C TYR A 126 7.88 -1.55 16.12
N LEU A 127 6.72 -1.02 16.50
CA LEU A 127 6.41 0.40 16.47
C LEU A 127 6.23 0.88 17.91
N ARG A 128 6.91 1.97 18.29
CA ARG A 128 6.81 2.53 19.64
C ARG A 128 5.39 3.05 19.89
N ARG A 129 4.98 3.05 21.16
CA ARG A 129 3.67 3.56 21.59
C ARG A 129 3.48 5.05 21.28
N GLU A 130 4.55 5.82 21.39
CA GLU A 130 4.58 7.25 21.09
C GLU A 130 5.53 7.48 19.92
N THR A 131 5.04 8.13 18.88
CA THR A 131 5.78 8.33 17.64
C THR A 131 5.20 9.52 16.89
N ASN A 132 6.06 10.40 16.38
CA ASN A 132 5.67 11.46 15.45
C ASN A 132 5.78 10.92 14.03
N TRP A 133 4.71 10.99 13.24
CA TRP A 133 4.68 10.48 11.88
C TRP A 133 4.62 11.62 10.88
N TYR A 134 5.69 11.77 10.11
CA TYR A 134 5.68 12.63 8.92
C TYR A 134 5.66 11.72 7.70
N TRP A 135 4.58 11.81 6.93
CA TRP A 135 4.38 11.00 5.74
C TRP A 135 3.92 11.88 4.59
N ALA A 136 4.53 11.67 3.43
CA ALA A 136 4.12 12.31 2.19
C ALA A 136 4.34 11.32 1.05
N ALA A 137 3.36 11.17 0.18
CA ALA A 137 3.48 10.30 -0.97
C ALA A 137 2.71 10.86 -2.15
N PHE A 138 3.19 10.59 -3.36
CA PHE A 138 2.52 10.94 -4.60
C PHE A 138 2.83 9.92 -5.69
N GLY A 139 1.94 9.84 -6.66
CA GLY A 139 2.09 9.01 -7.85
C GLY A 139 1.34 9.67 -9.00
N GLY A 140 1.86 9.53 -10.22
CA GLY A 140 1.24 10.10 -11.40
C GLY A 140 1.86 9.59 -12.69
N ILE A 141 1.10 9.75 -13.76
CA ILE A 141 1.54 9.46 -15.13
C ILE A 141 1.55 10.78 -15.88
N LEU A 142 2.72 11.17 -16.38
CA LEU A 142 2.94 12.40 -17.13
C LEU A 142 2.37 12.28 -18.56
N SER A 143 2.25 13.40 -19.27
CA SER A 143 1.71 13.44 -20.64
C SER A 143 2.53 12.60 -21.64
N ASN A 144 3.84 12.49 -21.41
CA ASN A 144 4.76 11.64 -22.19
C ASN A 144 4.70 10.15 -21.78
N ARG A 145 3.74 9.75 -20.96
CA ARG A 145 3.55 8.39 -20.40
C ARG A 145 4.61 7.95 -19.39
N THR A 146 5.56 8.80 -19.02
CA THR A 146 6.47 8.51 -17.91
C THR A 146 5.68 8.45 -16.60
N SER A 147 5.90 7.40 -15.81
CA SER A 147 5.34 7.33 -14.46
C SER A 147 6.34 7.91 -13.45
N ILE A 148 5.83 8.74 -12.54
CA ILE A 148 6.59 9.34 -11.44
C ILE A 148 5.91 9.03 -10.13
N GLY A 149 6.69 8.79 -9.09
CA GLY A 149 6.14 8.57 -7.77
C GLY A 149 7.19 8.62 -6.69
N ALA A 150 6.73 8.99 -5.50
CA ALA A 150 7.56 8.94 -4.31
C ALA A 150 6.72 8.60 -3.08
N ASN A 151 7.39 8.01 -2.08
CA ASN A 151 6.83 7.76 -0.76
C ASN A 151 7.91 8.04 0.28
N PHE A 152 7.66 9.05 1.10
CA PHE A 152 8.54 9.56 2.13
C PHE A 152 7.93 9.29 3.50
N ALA A 153 8.70 8.68 4.39
CA ALA A 153 8.38 8.64 5.80
C ALA A 153 9.60 9.05 6.62
N ALA A 154 9.37 9.87 7.65
CA ALA A 154 10.40 10.27 8.61
C ALA A 154 9.86 10.18 10.04
N LEU A 155 10.78 10.01 10.99
CA LEU A 155 10.51 9.95 12.43
C LEU A 155 9.62 8.78 12.88
N VAL A 156 9.42 7.78 12.02
CA VAL A 156 8.85 6.48 12.42
C VAL A 156 9.76 5.90 13.50
N ASN A 157 9.28 5.90 14.75
CA ASN A 157 10.03 5.54 15.97
C ASN A 157 11.18 6.51 16.36
N GLU A 158 11.04 7.82 16.14
CA GLU A 158 12.01 8.87 16.55
C GLU A 158 13.42 8.72 15.97
N THR A 159 13.60 7.77 15.04
CA THR A 159 14.86 7.61 14.35
C THR A 159 14.94 8.58 13.17
N PHE A 160 16.05 9.31 13.09
CA PHE A 160 16.34 10.26 12.01
C PHE A 160 16.66 9.59 10.66
N PHE A 161 16.39 8.29 10.51
CA PHE A 161 16.61 7.58 9.25
C PHE A 161 15.44 7.84 8.29
N PRO A 162 15.63 8.64 7.23
CA PRO A 162 14.58 8.84 6.25
C PRO A 162 14.31 7.53 5.49
N LYS A 163 13.02 7.17 5.37
CA LYS A 163 12.57 6.07 4.51
C LYS A 163 11.97 6.66 3.25
N THR A 164 12.80 6.79 2.22
CA THR A 164 12.47 7.46 0.96
C THR A 164 12.50 6.47 -0.20
N HIS A 165 11.38 6.33 -0.91
CA HIS A 165 11.34 5.68 -2.21
C HIS A 165 11.07 6.72 -3.29
N PHE A 166 11.86 6.71 -4.36
CA PHE A 166 11.65 7.48 -5.57
C PHE A 166 11.68 6.51 -6.75
N GLY A 167 10.61 6.48 -7.53
CA GLY A 167 10.46 5.58 -8.68
C GLY A 167 10.24 6.36 -9.96
N SER A 168 10.99 5.99 -11.01
CA SER A 168 10.73 6.39 -12.39
C SER A 168 10.67 5.12 -13.25
N ILE A 169 9.52 4.83 -13.85
CA ILE A 169 9.40 3.77 -14.86
C ILE A 169 9.24 4.45 -16.21
N GLU A 170 10.24 4.29 -17.07
CA GLU A 170 10.16 4.59 -18.51
C GLU A 170 9.53 3.39 -19.21
N SER A 171 8.30 3.54 -19.71
CA SER A 171 7.65 2.46 -20.45
C SER A 171 8.10 2.45 -21.91
N GLU A 172 9.17 1.73 -22.23
CA GLU A 172 9.37 1.22 -23.60
C GLU A 172 8.58 -0.09 -23.78
N ARG A 173 7.25 -0.03 -23.70
CA ARG A 173 6.39 -1.11 -24.21
C ARG A 173 5.17 -0.50 -24.89
N GLY A 174 5.17 -0.58 -26.22
CA GLY A 174 4.02 -0.28 -27.06
C GLY A 174 2.84 -1.15 -26.64
N PHE A 175 1.72 -0.51 -26.35
CA PHE A 175 0.44 -1.18 -26.26
C PHE A 175 -0.11 -1.31 -27.68
N PRO A 176 -0.62 -2.48 -28.10
CA PRO A 176 -1.33 -2.59 -29.37
C PRO A 176 -2.63 -1.77 -29.33
N GLU A 177 -3.01 -1.28 -30.50
CA GLU A 177 -4.11 -0.33 -30.76
C GLU A 177 -5.48 -0.79 -30.27
#